data_AF-A0A7X3LGK3-F1
#
_entry.id   AF-A0A7X3LGK3-F1
#
_cell.length_a   1.000
_cell.length_b   1.000
_cell.length_c   1.000
_cell.angle_alpha   90.00
_cell.angle_beta   90.00
_cell.angle_gamma   90.00
#
_symmetry.space_group_name_H-M   'P 1'
#
loop_
_entity.id
_entity.type
_entity.pdbx_description
1 polymer ?
#
loop_
_entity_poly.entity_id
_entity_poly.type
_entity_poly.pdbx_seq_one_letter_code
_entity_poly.pdbx_strand_id
1 'polypeptide(L)'
;MSRSWERMVQKNTSQLNKQLKKQGKPSLYASKGTATADIFRGRNFVLPVTLVALAAIYVLLGLASQQQVMNTSLTWIVVGLYILLAIVIFLRRPFLKVDKNSVSTIKFNRDRRLTADQIAKIKVGAGSVVIELKGSKGKNGKTSKGGNWVFTKLINRYDTVAMGERLERFANTFDIPFEK
;
A
#
# COMPACT_ATOMS: atom_id res chain seq x y z
N MET A 1 -11.92 10.95 -40.47
CA MET A 1 -12.99 9.98 -40.12
C MET A 1 -13.03 9.56 -38.64
N SER A 2 -12.27 10.19 -37.71
CA SER A 2 -12.21 9.76 -36.29
C SER A 2 -13.32 10.34 -35.39
N ARG A 3 -13.73 11.60 -35.60
CA ARG A 3 -14.60 12.33 -34.65
C ARG A 3 -16.07 11.89 -34.65
N SER A 4 -16.58 11.39 -35.78
CA SER A 4 -17.97 10.93 -35.88
C SER A 4 -18.16 9.63 -35.10
N TRP A 5 -17.19 8.71 -35.24
CA TRP A 5 -17.18 7.45 -34.51
C TRP A 5 -17.07 7.65 -33.00
N GLU A 6 -16.16 8.53 -32.55
CA GLU A 6 -16.04 8.88 -31.13
C GLU A 6 -17.34 9.44 -30.55
N ARG A 7 -18.03 10.32 -31.28
CA ARG A 7 -19.34 10.86 -30.85
C ARG A 7 -20.41 9.79 -30.79
N MET A 8 -20.44 8.85 -31.74
CA MET A 8 -21.37 7.70 -31.69
C MET A 8 -21.09 6.80 -30.48
N VAL A 9 -19.82 6.47 -30.22
CA VAL A 9 -19.42 5.66 -29.05
C VAL A 9 -19.81 6.36 -27.74
N GLN A 10 -19.56 7.66 -27.62
CA GLN A 10 -19.98 8.44 -26.45
C GLN A 10 -21.50 8.42 -26.26
N LYS A 11 -22.26 8.62 -27.34
CA LYS A 11 -23.73 8.61 -27.31
C LYS A 11 -24.27 7.23 -26.90
N ASN A 12 -23.78 6.16 -27.51
CA ASN A 12 -24.17 4.78 -27.19
C ASN A 12 -23.83 4.42 -25.74
N THR A 13 -22.62 4.78 -25.29
CA THR A 13 -22.21 4.53 -23.89
C THR A 13 -23.09 5.29 -22.89
N SER A 14 -23.50 6.52 -23.22
CA SER A 14 -24.39 7.32 -22.38
C SER A 14 -25.80 6.73 -22.28
N GLN A 15 -26.34 6.20 -23.38
CA GLN A 15 -27.67 5.56 -23.41
C GLN A 15 -27.67 4.25 -22.63
N LEU A 16 -26.64 3.44 -22.80
CA LEU A 16 -26.47 2.17 -22.10
C LEU A 16 -26.35 2.39 -20.58
N ASN A 17 -25.57 3.39 -20.14
CA ASN A 17 -25.49 3.75 -18.71
C ASN A 17 -26.84 4.23 -18.13
N LYS A 18 -27.65 4.96 -18.90
CA LYS A 18 -29.02 5.35 -18.48
C LYS A 18 -29.93 4.13 -18.33
N GLN A 19 -29.83 3.15 -19.22
CA GLN A 19 -30.57 1.89 -19.11
C GLN A 19 -30.15 1.08 -17.89
N LEU A 20 -28.84 0.93 -17.64
CA LEU A 20 -28.32 0.23 -16.47
C LEU A 20 -28.79 0.89 -15.15
N LYS A 21 -28.79 2.23 -15.08
CA LYS A 21 -29.31 2.97 -13.92
C LYS A 21 -30.79 2.66 -13.66
N LYS A 22 -31.61 2.55 -14.71
CA LYS A 22 -33.03 2.18 -14.58
C LYS A 22 -33.23 0.72 -14.15
N GLN A 23 -32.30 -0.17 -14.50
CA GLN A 23 -32.29 -1.57 -14.08
C GLN A 23 -31.67 -1.80 -12.69
N GLY A 24 -31.26 -0.74 -11.97
CA GLY A 24 -30.55 -0.85 -10.70
C GLY A 24 -29.13 -1.45 -10.82
N LYS A 25 -28.61 -1.58 -12.04
CA LYS A 25 -27.28 -2.13 -12.31
C LYS A 25 -26.23 -1.02 -12.31
N PRO A 26 -25.00 -1.30 -11.83
CA PRO A 26 -23.92 -0.32 -11.83
C PRO A 26 -23.59 0.10 -13.27
N SER A 27 -23.23 1.38 -13.46
CA SER A 27 -22.80 1.89 -14.76
C SER A 27 -21.56 1.13 -15.27
N LEU A 28 -21.33 1.14 -16.59
CA LEU A 28 -20.15 0.52 -17.21
C LEU A 28 -18.82 1.05 -16.63
N TYR A 29 -18.84 2.28 -16.11
CA TYR A 29 -17.69 2.90 -15.44
C TYR A 29 -17.62 2.58 -13.95
N ALA A 30 -18.76 2.42 -13.26
CA ALA A 30 -18.80 1.99 -11.86
C ALA A 30 -18.38 0.52 -11.70
N SER A 31 -18.75 -0.35 -12.65
CA SER A 31 -18.38 -1.78 -12.65
C SER A 31 -16.87 -2.04 -12.82
N LYS A 32 -16.10 -1.07 -13.34
CA LYS A 32 -14.62 -1.12 -13.34
C LYS A 32 -13.99 -0.71 -12.00
N GLY A 33 -14.74 -0.09 -11.10
CA GLY A 33 -14.28 0.39 -9.80
C GLY A 33 -14.78 -0.39 -8.59
N THR A 34 -15.76 -1.29 -8.77
CA THR A 34 -16.41 -2.04 -7.69
C THR A 34 -16.40 -3.55 -7.91
N ALA A 35 -15.27 -4.10 -8.38
CA ALA A 35 -14.93 -5.43 -7.88
C ALA A 35 -14.62 -5.24 -6.39
N THR A 36 -15.27 -6.00 -5.52
CA THR A 36 -15.03 -6.02 -4.08
C THR A 36 -13.54 -6.21 -3.82
N ALA A 37 -12.85 -5.10 -3.66
CA ALA A 37 -11.42 -5.10 -3.45
C ALA A 37 -11.21 -5.34 -1.97
N ASP A 38 -10.60 -6.46 -1.63
CA ASP A 38 -10.37 -6.81 -0.24
C ASP A 38 -9.20 -5.97 0.26
N ILE A 39 -9.48 -5.11 1.25
CA ILE A 39 -8.51 -4.18 1.83
C ILE A 39 -8.07 -4.72 3.19
N PHE A 40 -6.86 -5.23 3.24
CA PHE A 40 -6.19 -5.66 4.46
C PHE A 40 -5.41 -4.49 5.04
N ARG A 41 -5.86 -3.96 6.18
CA ARG A 41 -5.21 -2.85 6.88
C ARG A 41 -4.28 -3.40 7.97
N GLY A 42 -3.07 -2.87 8.04
CA GLY A 42 -2.11 -3.15 9.11
C GLY A 42 -1.95 -1.97 10.06
N ARG A 43 -0.95 -2.05 10.94
CA ARG A 43 -0.52 -0.96 11.81
C ARG A 43 1.01 -0.91 11.89
N ASN A 44 1.58 0.27 11.68
CA ASN A 44 3.01 0.49 11.83
C ASN A 44 3.31 1.09 13.21
N PHE A 45 3.79 0.27 14.15
CA PHE A 45 4.22 0.72 15.48
C PHE A 45 5.72 1.03 15.56
N VAL A 46 6.54 0.39 14.72
CA VAL A 46 8.01 0.44 14.84
C VAL A 46 8.52 1.88 14.71
N LEU A 47 8.12 2.57 13.63
CA LEU A 47 8.66 3.91 13.35
C LEU A 47 8.21 4.98 14.38
N PRO A 48 6.91 5.06 14.77
CA PRO A 48 6.48 5.95 15.85
C PRO A 48 7.21 5.68 17.18
N VAL A 49 7.37 4.40 17.56
CA VAL A 49 8.05 4.05 18.82
C VAL A 49 9.51 4.44 18.78
N THR A 50 10.22 4.23 17.66
CA THR A 50 11.62 4.66 17.53
C THR A 50 11.79 6.18 17.63
N LEU A 51 10.87 6.97 17.07
CA LEU A 51 10.91 8.43 17.18
C LEU A 51 10.72 8.90 18.62
N VAL A 52 9.78 8.30 19.35
CA VAL A 52 9.56 8.60 20.77
C VAL A 52 10.76 8.18 21.61
N ALA A 53 11.36 7.02 21.34
CA ALA A 53 12.56 6.56 22.04
C ALA A 53 13.76 7.50 21.81
N LEU A 54 13.97 7.96 20.56
CA LEU A 54 15.00 8.95 20.25
C LEU A 54 14.76 10.29 20.95
N ALA A 55 13.50 10.75 20.99
CA ALA A 55 13.14 11.96 21.71
C ALA A 55 13.41 11.82 23.22
N ALA A 56 13.11 10.66 23.81
CA ALA A 56 13.41 10.37 25.21
C ALA A 56 14.92 10.35 25.49
N ILE A 57 15.72 9.70 24.64
CA ILE A 57 17.18 9.69 24.74
C ILE A 57 17.74 11.11 24.65
N TYR A 58 17.22 11.93 23.73
CA TYR A 58 17.64 13.31 23.57
C TYR A 58 17.38 14.16 24.83
N VAL A 59 16.22 13.98 25.47
CA VAL A 59 15.90 14.62 26.75
C VAL A 59 16.83 14.14 27.86
N LEU A 60 17.06 12.82 27.97
CA LEU A 60 17.96 12.25 28.98
C LEU A 60 19.40 12.75 28.83
N LEU A 61 19.88 12.89 27.59
CA LEU A 61 21.22 13.40 27.31
C LEU A 61 21.36 14.88 27.69
N GLY A 62 20.32 15.69 27.44
CA GLY A 62 20.28 17.10 27.85
C GLY A 62 20.21 17.31 29.36
N LEU A 63 19.55 16.40 30.09
CA LEU A 63 19.53 16.41 31.56
C LEU A 63 20.88 15.97 32.16
N ALA A 64 21.53 14.96 31.56
CA ALA A 64 22.77 14.39 32.07
C ALA A 64 24.01 15.27 31.82
N SER A 65 24.02 16.06 30.75
CA SER A 65 25.20 16.85 30.39
C SER A 65 25.38 18.12 31.22
N GLN A 66 24.40 18.51 32.07
CA GLN A 66 24.32 19.82 32.77
C GLN A 66 24.60 21.04 31.86
N GLN A 67 24.66 20.81 30.55
CA GLN A 67 25.09 21.78 29.58
C GLN A 67 23.84 22.49 29.11
N GLN A 68 23.69 23.72 29.58
CA GLN A 68 22.84 24.79 29.05
C GLN A 68 23.12 25.11 27.56
N VAL A 69 23.58 24.13 26.76
CA VAL A 69 24.04 24.32 25.38
C VAL A 69 22.88 24.46 24.41
N MET A 70 21.64 24.20 24.85
CA MET A 70 20.43 24.43 24.07
C MET A 70 19.39 25.15 24.92
N ASN A 71 18.87 26.28 24.42
CA ASN A 71 17.70 26.97 24.97
C ASN A 71 16.64 25.93 25.36
N THR A 72 16.34 25.81 26.66
CA THR A 72 15.37 24.85 27.20
C THR A 72 14.08 24.83 26.39
N SER A 73 13.62 26.01 25.96
CA SER A 73 12.45 26.20 25.10
C SER A 73 12.55 25.49 23.74
N LEU A 74 13.69 25.59 23.05
CA LEU A 74 13.91 24.93 21.74
C LEU A 74 13.93 23.40 21.88
N THR A 75 14.51 22.88 22.96
CA THR A 75 14.54 21.44 23.26
C THR A 75 13.14 20.86 23.40
N TRP A 76 12.27 21.53 24.17
CA TRP A 76 10.87 21.11 24.33
C TRP A 76 10.06 21.22 23.03
N ILE A 77 10.32 22.24 22.21
CA ILE A 77 9.70 22.37 20.88
C ILE A 77 10.08 21.20 19.98
N VAL A 78 11.38 20.86 19.92
CA VAL A 78 11.88 19.74 19.11
C VAL A 78 11.26 18.42 19.57
N VAL A 79 11.22 18.17 20.88
CA VAL A 79 10.56 16.97 21.46
C VAL A 79 9.07 16.94 21.09
N GLY A 80 8.37 18.06 21.23
CA GLY A 80 6.97 18.18 20.83
C GLY A 80 6.73 17.87 19.35
N LEU A 81 7.61 18.37 18.46
CA LEU A 81 7.57 18.10 17.02
C LEU A 81 7.81 16.62 16.71
N TYR A 82 8.73 15.95 17.41
CA TYR A 82 8.96 14.51 17.22
C TYR A 82 7.77 13.66 17.69
N ILE A 83 7.15 14.04 18.81
CA ILE A 83 5.93 13.37 19.31
C ILE A 83 4.77 13.58 18.32
N LEU A 84 4.57 14.81 17.84
CA LEU A 84 3.55 15.13 16.84
C LEU A 84 3.78 14.32 15.55
N LEU A 85 5.02 14.27 15.07
CA LEU A 85 5.39 13.47 13.90
C LEU A 85 5.11 11.98 14.12
N ALA A 86 5.43 11.44 15.30
CA ALA A 86 5.14 10.05 15.65
C ALA A 86 3.63 9.77 15.62
N ILE A 87 2.80 10.69 16.13
CA ILE A 87 1.33 10.59 16.07
C ILE A 87 0.84 10.59 14.62
N VAL A 88 1.28 11.55 13.80
CA VAL A 88 0.88 11.64 12.38
C VAL A 88 1.22 10.35 11.62
N ILE A 89 2.40 9.78 11.86
CA ILE A 89 2.83 8.53 11.23
C ILE A 89 2.03 7.34 11.78
N PHE A 90 1.70 7.32 13.07
CA PHE A 90 0.92 6.25 13.69
C PHE A 90 -0.54 6.20 13.19
N LEU A 91 -1.15 7.36 12.91
CA LEU A 91 -2.48 7.43 12.30
C LEU A 91 -2.48 6.88 10.87
N ARG A 92 -1.33 6.89 10.21
CA ARG A 92 -1.21 6.42 8.84
C ARG A 92 -1.15 4.88 8.78
N ARG A 93 -2.29 4.29 8.44
CA ARG A 93 -2.42 2.83 8.36
C ARG A 93 -1.89 2.31 7.03
N PRO A 94 -0.88 1.43 7.02
CA PRO A 94 -0.46 0.77 5.80
C PRO A 94 -1.52 -0.25 5.37
N PHE A 95 -1.78 -0.40 4.07
CA PHE A 95 -2.78 -1.34 3.58
C PHE A 95 -2.27 -2.14 2.37
N LEU A 96 -2.82 -3.34 2.23
CA LEU A 96 -2.79 -4.13 1.00
C LEU A 96 -4.21 -4.19 0.46
N LYS A 97 -4.39 -3.74 -0.78
CA LYS A 97 -5.66 -3.83 -1.50
C LYS A 97 -5.49 -4.84 -2.62
N VAL A 98 -6.28 -5.91 -2.61
CA VAL A 98 -6.32 -6.90 -3.69
C VAL A 98 -7.56 -6.62 -4.54
N ASP A 99 -7.35 -6.01 -5.72
CA ASP A 99 -8.37 -5.87 -6.75
C ASP A 99 -8.40 -7.14 -7.64
N LYS A 100 -9.40 -7.26 -8.51
CA LYS A 100 -9.57 -8.39 -9.44
C LYS A 100 -8.32 -8.71 -10.27
N ASN A 101 -7.61 -7.70 -10.75
CA ASN A 101 -6.46 -7.84 -11.66
C ASN A 101 -5.17 -7.19 -11.14
N SER A 102 -5.19 -6.66 -9.91
CA SER A 102 -4.05 -5.90 -9.39
C SER A 102 -3.98 -5.90 -7.88
N VAL A 103 -2.76 -5.79 -7.37
CA VAL A 103 -2.46 -5.63 -5.95
C VAL A 103 -1.89 -4.24 -5.72
N SER A 104 -2.52 -3.45 -4.87
CA SER A 104 -2.08 -2.10 -4.49
C SER A 104 -1.58 -2.07 -3.05
N THR A 105 -0.49 -1.36 -2.80
CA THR A 105 0.01 -1.09 -1.45
C THR A 105 0.53 0.35 -1.35
N ILE A 106 0.46 0.93 -0.16
CA ILE A 106 1.14 2.19 0.13
C ILE A 106 2.51 1.88 0.72
N LYS A 107 3.56 2.22 -0.01
CA LYS A 107 4.96 2.14 0.47
C LYS A 107 5.67 3.47 0.19
N PHE A 108 6.38 4.00 1.18
CA PHE A 108 7.13 5.28 1.08
C PHE A 108 6.31 6.46 0.53
N ASN A 109 5.15 6.74 1.13
CA ASN A 109 4.26 7.81 0.66
C ASN A 109 3.63 7.65 -0.73
N ARG A 110 3.92 6.58 -1.47
CA ARG A 110 3.43 6.37 -2.82
C ARG A 110 2.49 5.18 -2.87
N ASP A 111 1.34 5.37 -3.52
CA ASP A 111 0.50 4.24 -3.93
C ASP A 111 1.25 3.50 -5.04
N ARG A 112 1.54 2.23 -4.77
CA ARG A 112 2.15 1.31 -5.71
C ARG A 112 1.09 0.29 -6.07
N ARG A 113 0.71 0.27 -7.34
CA ARG A 113 -0.18 -0.72 -7.93
C ARG A 113 0.62 -1.67 -8.80
N LEU A 114 0.42 -2.96 -8.61
CA LEU A 114 0.99 -4.04 -9.43
C LEU A 114 -0.12 -4.78 -10.14
N THR A 115 0.02 -4.99 -11.44
CA THR A 115 -0.84 -5.91 -12.17
C THR A 115 -0.32 -7.35 -12.03
N ALA A 116 -1.18 -8.34 -12.27
CA ALA A 116 -0.82 -9.76 -12.20
C ALA A 116 0.46 -10.09 -13.00
N ASP A 117 0.60 -9.50 -14.19
CA ASP A 117 1.75 -9.72 -15.08
C ASP A 117 3.09 -9.33 -14.46
N GLN A 118 3.07 -8.36 -13.55
CA GLN A 118 4.26 -7.81 -12.88
C GLN A 118 4.68 -8.62 -11.65
N ILE A 119 3.93 -9.65 -11.28
CA ILE A 119 4.22 -10.52 -10.15
C ILE A 119 4.98 -11.74 -10.65
N ALA A 120 6.15 -12.01 -10.07
CA ALA A 120 6.97 -13.17 -10.41
C ALA A 120 6.50 -14.40 -9.62
N LYS A 121 6.29 -14.21 -8.32
CA LYS A 121 6.03 -15.29 -7.39
C LYS A 121 5.38 -14.75 -6.11
N ILE A 122 4.51 -15.54 -5.51
CA ILE A 122 3.92 -15.26 -4.20
C ILE A 122 4.35 -16.37 -3.25
N LYS A 123 4.96 -16.00 -2.13
CA LYS A 123 5.33 -16.93 -1.04
C LYS A 123 4.54 -16.56 0.20
N VAL A 124 3.72 -17.47 0.67
CA VAL A 124 3.06 -17.39 1.96
C VAL A 124 3.86 -18.26 2.93
N GLY A 125 4.05 -17.78 4.15
CA GLY A 125 4.68 -18.52 5.24
C GLY A 125 4.00 -18.18 6.55
N ALA A 126 4.37 -18.87 7.63
CA ALA A 126 3.77 -18.69 8.95
C ALA A 126 3.93 -17.23 9.46
N GLY A 127 2.87 -16.43 9.29
CA GLY A 127 2.87 -15.02 9.71
C GLY A 127 3.56 -14.05 8.74
N SER A 128 3.86 -14.47 7.50
CA SER A 128 4.45 -13.60 6.48
C SER A 128 3.95 -13.91 5.07
N VAL A 129 3.74 -12.87 4.27
CA VAL A 129 3.40 -12.96 2.85
C VAL A 129 4.41 -12.14 2.06
N VAL A 130 5.07 -12.76 1.10
CA VAL A 130 6.07 -12.13 0.23
C VAL A 130 5.58 -12.16 -1.21
N ILE A 131 5.46 -10.99 -1.82
CA ILE A 131 5.17 -10.82 -3.25
C ILE A 131 6.47 -10.39 -3.92
N GLU A 132 7.03 -11.30 -4.72
CA GLU A 132 8.21 -11.03 -5.54
C GLU A 132 7.75 -10.43 -6.88
N LEU A 133 8.31 -9.28 -7.23
CA LEU A 133 7.99 -8.61 -8.49
C LEU A 133 8.88 -9.13 -9.61
N LYS A 134 8.32 -9.27 -10.82
CA LYS A 134 9.13 -9.42 -12.03
C LYS A 134 9.98 -8.17 -12.18
N GLY A 135 11.27 -8.37 -12.37
CA GLY A 135 12.19 -7.26 -12.56
C GLY A 135 11.78 -6.45 -13.80
N SER A 136 11.72 -5.12 -13.67
CA SER A 136 11.44 -4.25 -14.80
C SER A 136 12.72 -4.05 -15.60
N LYS A 137 12.67 -4.31 -16.91
CA LYS A 137 13.77 -4.00 -17.85
C LYS A 137 13.92 -2.48 -17.91
N GLY A 138 15.02 -1.94 -17.41
CA GLY A 138 15.36 -0.54 -17.62
C GLY A 138 15.69 -0.26 -19.09
N LYS A 139 15.69 1.02 -19.48
CA LYS A 139 16.07 1.49 -20.83
C LYS A 139 17.46 0.99 -21.30
N ASN A 140 18.31 0.56 -20.37
CA ASN A 140 19.68 0.08 -20.64
C ASN A 140 19.78 -1.46 -20.65
N GLY A 141 18.68 -2.19 -20.84
CA GLY A 141 18.66 -3.66 -20.83
C GLY A 141 18.86 -4.32 -19.46
N LYS A 142 19.22 -3.54 -18.43
CA LYS A 142 19.44 -4.04 -17.06
C LYS A 142 18.09 -4.36 -16.40
N THR A 143 17.88 -5.63 -16.05
CA THR A 143 16.70 -6.09 -15.31
C THR A 143 16.82 -5.62 -13.87
N SER A 144 16.12 -4.54 -13.52
CA SER A 144 16.03 -4.10 -12.12
C SER A 144 15.12 -5.09 -11.39
N LYS A 145 15.66 -5.90 -10.47
CA LYS A 145 14.83 -6.73 -9.58
C LYS A 145 13.88 -5.79 -8.84
N GLY A 146 12.58 -5.89 -9.11
CA GLY A 146 11.58 -5.08 -8.42
C GLY A 146 11.64 -5.43 -6.93
N GLY A 147 11.75 -4.43 -6.06
CA GLY A 147 11.97 -4.69 -4.63
C GLY A 147 10.81 -5.46 -4.01
N ASN A 148 11.09 -6.63 -3.42
CA ASN A 148 10.09 -7.53 -2.85
C ASN A 148 9.16 -6.84 -1.85
N TRP A 149 7.87 -7.16 -1.92
CA TRP A 149 6.88 -6.69 -0.97
C TRP A 149 6.70 -7.75 0.10
N VAL A 150 7.10 -7.41 1.33
CA VAL A 150 7.05 -8.31 2.47
C VAL A 150 6.01 -7.76 3.44
N PHE A 151 5.01 -8.58 3.74
CA PHE A 151 3.95 -8.30 4.69
C PHE A 151 4.08 -9.28 5.84
N THR A 152 4.35 -8.81 7.06
CA THR A 152 4.49 -9.68 8.23
C THR A 152 3.48 -9.33 9.31
N LYS A 153 3.04 -10.34 10.05
CA LYS A 153 2.21 -10.20 11.24
C LYS A 153 2.97 -9.53 12.40
N LEU A 154 4.27 -9.82 12.53
CA LEU A 154 5.12 -9.27 13.60
C LEU A 154 5.32 -7.75 13.48
N ILE A 155 5.70 -7.25 12.31
CA ILE A 155 6.10 -5.84 12.15
C ILE A 155 4.88 -4.94 11.89
N ASN A 156 3.98 -5.39 11.00
CA ASN A 156 2.89 -4.57 10.51
C ASN A 156 1.49 -5.06 10.96
N ARG A 157 1.42 -6.13 11.77
CA ARG A 157 0.16 -6.72 12.28
C ARG A 157 -0.90 -6.93 11.21
N TYR A 158 -0.48 -7.39 10.05
CA TYR A 158 -1.41 -7.80 9.02
C TYR A 158 -2.11 -9.12 9.38
N ASP A 159 -3.36 -9.28 8.92
CA ASP A 159 -4.03 -10.58 8.89
C ASP A 159 -3.45 -11.41 7.73
N THR A 160 -2.33 -12.07 8.00
CA THR A 160 -1.61 -12.86 7.00
C THR A 160 -2.37 -14.12 6.58
N VAL A 161 -3.34 -14.59 7.37
CA VAL A 161 -4.14 -15.78 7.07
C VAL A 161 -5.14 -15.43 5.96
N ALA A 162 -5.97 -14.41 6.20
CA ALA A 162 -6.95 -13.96 5.21
C ALA A 162 -6.28 -13.39 3.94
N MET A 163 -5.11 -12.74 4.08
CA MET A 163 -4.32 -12.31 2.93
C MET A 163 -3.78 -13.49 2.11
N GLY A 164 -3.28 -14.54 2.78
CA GLY A 164 -2.76 -15.73 2.13
C GLY A 164 -3.82 -16.41 1.28
N GLU A 165 -5.01 -16.66 1.85
CA GLU A 165 -6.14 -17.27 1.13
C GLU A 165 -6.58 -16.43 -0.08
N ARG A 166 -6.62 -15.11 0.07
CA ARG A 166 -7.02 -14.22 -1.03
C ARG A 166 -5.98 -14.18 -2.15
N LEU A 167 -4.70 -14.19 -1.79
CA LEU A 167 -3.60 -14.22 -2.76
C LEU A 167 -3.45 -15.58 -3.43
N GLU A 168 -3.79 -16.68 -2.77
CA GLU A 168 -3.88 -18.01 -3.38
C GLU A 168 -4.93 -18.02 -4.49
N ARG A 169 -6.14 -17.51 -4.21
CA ARG A 169 -7.19 -17.37 -5.24
C ARG A 169 -6.75 -16.47 -6.40
N PHE A 170 -6.03 -15.40 -6.11
CA PHE A 170 -5.48 -14.50 -7.13
C PHE A 170 -4.41 -15.21 -7.97
N ALA A 171 -3.49 -15.94 -7.33
CA ALA A 171 -2.44 -16.70 -8.00
C ALA A 171 -3.03 -17.77 -8.94
N ASN A 172 -4.03 -18.51 -8.48
CA ASN A 172 -4.73 -19.51 -9.30
C ASN A 172 -5.46 -18.90 -10.50
N THR A 173 -5.93 -17.65 -10.41
CA THR A 173 -6.64 -16.97 -11.50
C THR A 173 -5.70 -16.51 -12.62
N PHE A 174 -4.45 -16.19 -12.28
CA PHE A 174 -3.46 -15.62 -13.20
C PHE A 174 -2.27 -16.53 -13.46
N ASP A 175 -2.35 -17.79 -13.03
CA ASP A 175 -1.30 -18.81 -13.16
C ASP A 175 0.06 -18.32 -12.62
N ILE A 176 0.04 -17.71 -11.43
CA ILE A 176 1.24 -17.20 -10.76
C ILE A 176 1.78 -18.29 -9.83
N PRO A 177 3.11 -18.57 -9.83
CA PRO A 177 3.71 -19.51 -8.89
C PRO A 177 3.43 -19.12 -7.43
N PHE A 178 2.83 -20.05 -6.69
CA PHE A 178 2.46 -19.88 -5.28
C PHE A 178 3.18 -20.91 -4.41
N GLU A 179 3.91 -20.45 -3.38
CA GLU A 179 4.52 -21.29 -2.35
C GLU A 179 3.86 -21.03 -1.00
N LYS A 180 3.71 -22.08 -0.18
CA LYS A 180 3.05 -22.04 1.13
C LYS A 180 4.01 -22.46 2.23
#